data_AF-A0A8C0AS81-F1
#
_entry.id   AF-A0A8C0AS81-F1
#
_cell.length_a   1.000
_cell.length_b   1.000
_cell.length_c   1.000
_cell.angle_alpha   90.00
_cell.angle_beta   90.00
_cell.angle_gamma   90.00
#
_symmetry.space_group_name_H-M   'P 1'
#
loop_
_entity.id
_entity.type
_entity.pdbx_description
1 polymer ?
#
loop_
_entity_poly.entity_id
_entity_poly.type
_entity_poly.pdbx_seq_one_letter_code
_entity_poly.pdbx_strand_id
1 'polypeptide(L)'
;MQRWPVLLFLAWVCFLFFAGIGLFMSGFLLTRIELASSSSCSDPLVPPPWERQSLPPGSCWAPQRFAKAVLVIIDALSFEFAHFNPAKTSPLPYENKLSFLHRLATSQPRHARLYRFRADPPTATMQRIKGLTTGSLPTFIDVGSNFATYAIQEDNLAVRQAGRVVFMGDDTWEGLFPKKFFRSYFFPSFNVKDLHTVDDGILQHLYPTGKHGEWDVLIAHFLGVDHCGHKHGPDHPEMAKKLTQMNEMLRSLVDHLGNDTLLLVAGDHGMTETGDHGGDSEKEVNLCCCVLSKFLIPPLPLQEPEAVPQVNLVPTVALLLGVPIPYSNIGEVMAELFSGDGDAVSAALQQLSVYHINAKQVRPTVGLPIELEKRRNVFLSTDLFCLVQVGWGHDVIFVGSLH
;
A
#
# COMPACT_ATOMS: atom_id res chain seq x y z
N MET A 1 -17.90 -13.31 62.57
CA MET A 1 -16.99 -14.16 61.76
C MET A 1 -17.52 -14.30 60.33
N GLN A 2 -17.53 -13.22 59.53
CA GLN A 2 -18.09 -13.23 58.16
C GLN A 2 -17.25 -12.44 57.14
N ARG A 3 -16.06 -11.94 57.51
CA ARG A 3 -15.21 -11.13 56.62
C ARG A 3 -14.39 -11.95 55.62
N TRP A 4 -14.04 -13.18 55.98
CA TRP A 4 -13.22 -14.06 55.15
C TRP A 4 -13.86 -14.44 53.81
N PRO A 5 -15.16 -14.83 53.74
CA PRO A 5 -15.81 -15.11 52.45
C PRO A 5 -15.85 -13.88 51.52
N VAL A 6 -16.07 -12.69 52.10
CA VAL A 6 -16.10 -11.43 51.33
C VAL A 6 -14.71 -11.10 50.78
N LEU A 7 -13.65 -11.25 51.58
CA LEU A 7 -12.28 -11.01 51.15
C LEU A 7 -11.84 -12.00 50.06
N LEU A 8 -12.21 -13.28 50.19
CA LEU A 8 -11.93 -14.30 49.17
C LEU A 8 -12.67 -14.03 47.86
N PHE A 9 -13.93 -13.59 47.93
CA PHE A 9 -14.69 -13.19 46.76
C PHE A 9 -14.06 -11.99 46.05
N LEU A 10 -13.68 -10.94 46.80
CA LEU A 10 -13.01 -9.77 46.23
C LEU A 10 -11.64 -10.11 45.63
N ALA A 11 -10.86 -10.97 46.28
CA ALA A 11 -9.59 -11.45 45.75
C ALA A 11 -9.77 -12.25 44.46
N TRP A 12 -10.82 -13.09 44.39
CA TRP A 12 -11.17 -13.83 43.18
C TRP A 12 -11.60 -12.92 42.03
N VAL A 13 -12.45 -11.92 42.30
CA VAL A 13 -12.84 -10.92 41.28
C VAL A 13 -11.61 -10.15 40.79
N CYS A 14 -10.74 -9.69 41.69
CA CYS A 14 -9.48 -9.03 41.30
C CYS A 14 -8.61 -9.95 40.44
N PHE A 15 -8.46 -11.23 40.82
CA PHE A 15 -7.73 -12.21 40.02
C PHE A 15 -8.32 -12.35 38.62
N LEU A 16 -9.64 -12.46 38.48
CA LEU A 16 -10.30 -12.54 37.17
C LEU A 16 -10.05 -11.29 36.32
N PHE A 17 -10.09 -10.09 36.92
CA PHE A 17 -9.74 -8.85 36.22
C PHE A 17 -8.29 -8.84 35.75
N PHE A 18 -7.32 -9.16 36.63
CA PHE A 18 -5.90 -9.18 36.25
C PHE A 18 -5.57 -10.30 35.26
N ALA A 19 -6.19 -11.47 35.38
CA ALA A 19 -6.06 -12.55 34.41
C ALA A 19 -6.67 -12.18 33.06
N GLY A 20 -7.84 -11.52 33.05
CA GLY A 20 -8.47 -11.00 31.85
C GLY A 20 -7.62 -9.94 31.16
N ILE A 21 -7.07 -8.98 31.92
CA ILE A 21 -6.12 -7.99 31.39
C ILE A 21 -4.87 -8.68 30.86
N GLY A 22 -4.32 -9.67 31.58
CA GLY A 22 -3.15 -10.42 31.13
C GLY A 22 -3.38 -11.17 29.81
N LEU A 23 -4.53 -11.83 29.67
CA LEU A 23 -4.94 -12.50 28.43
C LEU A 23 -5.20 -11.51 27.29
N PHE A 24 -5.82 -10.37 27.59
CA PHE A 24 -6.05 -9.31 26.61
C PHE A 24 -4.71 -8.71 26.13
N MET A 25 -3.82 -8.36 27.04
CA MET A 25 -2.52 -7.77 26.69
C MET A 25 -1.60 -8.77 25.94
N SER A 26 -1.72 -10.08 26.18
CA SER A 26 -0.90 -11.07 25.48
C SER A 26 -1.41 -11.42 24.08
N GLY A 27 -2.71 -11.27 23.81
CA GLY A 27 -3.32 -11.66 22.53
C GLY A 27 -3.81 -10.52 21.64
N PHE A 28 -4.28 -9.40 22.22
CA PHE A 28 -4.85 -8.28 21.48
C PHE A 28 -3.78 -7.31 20.96
N LEU A 29 -2.76 -7.06 21.78
CA LEU A 29 -1.65 -6.20 21.42
C LEU A 29 -0.62 -7.00 20.63
N LEU A 30 -0.89 -7.20 19.34
CA LEU A 30 0.09 -7.75 18.41
C LEU A 30 1.39 -6.94 18.52
N THR A 31 2.44 -7.55 19.07
CA THR A 31 3.80 -7.01 19.10
C THR A 31 4.54 -7.57 17.89
N ARG A 32 4.92 -6.70 16.96
CA ARG A 32 5.86 -7.06 15.89
C ARG A 32 7.24 -6.58 16.31
N ILE A 33 8.25 -7.42 16.07
CA ILE A 33 9.64 -7.03 16.22
C ILE A 33 10.04 -6.23 14.98
N GLU A 34 10.37 -4.96 15.17
CA GLU A 34 10.96 -4.13 14.11
C GLU A 34 12.41 -4.58 13.87
N LEU A 35 12.73 -4.93 12.62
CA LEU A 35 14.09 -5.35 12.25
C LEU A 35 14.87 -4.13 11.78
N ALA A 36 16.04 -3.90 12.38
CA ALA A 36 16.95 -2.82 12.00
C ALA A 36 17.76 -3.12 10.72
N SER A 37 17.59 -4.31 10.13
CA SER A 37 18.25 -4.70 8.90
C SER A 37 17.71 -3.92 7.71
N SER A 38 18.56 -3.70 6.72
CA SER A 38 18.17 -3.12 5.44
C SER A 38 18.72 -3.97 4.30
N SER A 39 17.95 -4.09 3.22
CA SER A 39 18.39 -4.83 2.04
C SER A 39 19.52 -4.09 1.31
N SER A 40 20.21 -4.70 0.36
CA SER A 40 21.26 -4.07 -0.45
C SER A 40 21.31 -4.70 -1.83
N CYS A 41 21.77 -3.96 -2.83
CA CYS A 41 22.01 -4.51 -4.16
C CYS A 41 23.10 -5.60 -4.17
N SER A 42 23.96 -5.62 -3.15
CA SER A 42 24.94 -6.67 -2.95
C SER A 42 24.36 -7.94 -2.32
N ASP A 43 23.10 -7.93 -1.87
CA ASP A 43 22.51 -9.10 -1.23
C ASP A 43 22.43 -10.26 -2.23
N PRO A 44 22.78 -11.49 -1.82
CA PRO A 44 22.87 -12.63 -2.70
C PRO A 44 21.48 -13.20 -3.03
N LEU A 45 20.67 -12.43 -3.74
CA LEU A 45 19.49 -12.93 -4.43
C LEU A 45 19.99 -13.56 -5.73
N VAL A 46 20.34 -14.85 -5.67
CA VAL A 46 20.88 -15.59 -6.82
C VAL A 46 19.90 -15.44 -7.99
N PRO A 47 20.30 -14.82 -9.12
CA PRO A 47 19.41 -14.75 -10.28
C PRO A 47 19.11 -16.17 -10.74
N PRO A 48 17.89 -16.46 -11.20
CA PRO A 48 17.54 -17.81 -11.60
C PRO A 48 18.48 -18.28 -12.72
N PRO A 49 18.75 -19.60 -12.84
CA PRO A 49 19.78 -20.14 -13.75
C PRO A 49 19.65 -19.72 -15.23
N TRP A 50 18.44 -19.33 -15.63
CA TRP A 50 18.06 -18.90 -16.97
C TRP A 50 18.25 -17.39 -17.23
N GLU A 51 18.56 -16.60 -16.20
CA GLU A 51 18.71 -15.14 -16.25
C GLU A 51 20.18 -14.72 -16.04
N ARG A 52 21.08 -15.25 -16.87
CA ARG A 52 22.53 -14.92 -16.83
C ARG A 52 22.87 -13.64 -17.62
N GLN A 53 22.03 -12.62 -17.57
CA GLN A 53 22.34 -11.34 -18.22
C GLN A 53 22.81 -10.32 -17.19
N SER A 54 23.82 -9.53 -17.55
CA SER A 54 24.22 -8.36 -16.77
C SER A 54 23.06 -7.38 -16.71
N LEU A 55 22.64 -7.01 -15.51
CA LEU A 55 21.57 -6.02 -15.32
C LEU A 55 21.99 -4.66 -15.91
N PRO A 56 21.05 -3.89 -16.49
CA PRO A 56 21.34 -2.54 -16.99
C PRO A 56 21.89 -1.61 -15.89
N PRO A 57 22.66 -0.57 -16.23
CA PRO A 57 23.04 0.47 -15.27
C PRO A 57 21.80 1.05 -14.57
N GLY A 58 21.88 1.24 -13.24
CA GLY A 58 20.75 1.70 -12.43
C GLY A 58 19.82 0.60 -11.92
N SER A 59 19.99 -0.64 -12.39
CA SER A 59 19.21 -1.80 -11.94
C SER A 59 19.92 -2.54 -10.81
N CYS A 60 19.17 -2.94 -9.79
CA CYS A 60 19.67 -3.61 -8.59
C CYS A 60 19.47 -5.13 -8.65
N TRP A 61 18.23 -5.60 -8.45
CA TRP A 61 17.88 -7.03 -8.50
C TRP A 61 17.10 -7.39 -9.76
N ALA A 62 16.33 -6.45 -10.31
CA ALA A 62 15.57 -6.58 -11.54
C ALA A 62 15.85 -5.37 -12.45
N PRO A 63 15.65 -5.48 -13.78
CA PRO A 63 15.79 -4.36 -14.69
C PRO A 63 14.88 -3.18 -14.30
N GLN A 64 15.46 -2.00 -14.15
CA GLN A 64 14.73 -0.77 -13.90
C GLN A 64 13.78 -0.48 -15.07
N ARG A 65 12.48 -0.35 -14.78
CA ARG A 65 11.45 -0.02 -15.78
C ARG A 65 11.12 1.47 -15.81
N PHE A 66 11.25 2.13 -14.65
CA PHE A 66 10.92 3.54 -14.50
C PHE A 66 12.06 4.28 -13.81
N ALA A 67 12.42 5.44 -14.36
CA ALA A 67 13.42 6.33 -13.77
C ALA A 67 12.85 7.08 -12.57
N LYS A 68 11.54 7.32 -12.58
CA LYS A 68 10.83 8.14 -11.60
C LYS A 68 9.52 7.51 -11.16
N ALA A 69 9.11 7.78 -9.93
CA ALA A 69 7.76 7.44 -9.45
C ALA A 69 7.08 8.61 -8.75
N VAL A 70 5.77 8.74 -8.98
CA VAL A 70 4.88 9.61 -8.21
C VAL A 70 3.91 8.73 -7.45
N LEU A 71 3.85 8.88 -6.14
CA LEU A 71 2.88 8.24 -5.26
C LEU A 71 1.89 9.30 -4.77
N VAL A 72 0.67 9.27 -5.29
CA VAL A 72 -0.45 10.07 -4.81
C VAL A 72 -1.26 9.20 -3.84
N ILE A 73 -1.27 9.58 -2.58
CA ILE A 73 -2.12 8.98 -1.56
C ILE A 73 -3.29 9.94 -1.35
N ILE A 74 -4.51 9.46 -1.57
CA ILE A 74 -5.73 10.20 -1.23
C ILE A 74 -6.28 9.51 0.02
N ASP A 75 -6.21 10.20 1.15
CA ASP A 75 -6.66 9.67 2.44
C ASP A 75 -8.14 9.30 2.37
N ALA A 76 -8.46 8.12 2.90
CA ALA A 76 -9.78 7.50 2.87
C ALA A 76 -10.35 7.19 1.46
N LEU A 77 -9.50 7.00 0.44
CA LEU A 77 -9.95 6.64 -0.93
C LEU A 77 -10.42 5.18 -1.04
N SER A 78 -11.69 4.97 -0.67
CA SER A 78 -12.40 3.73 -0.94
C SER A 78 -12.53 3.42 -2.43
N PHE A 79 -12.56 2.13 -2.79
CA PHE A 79 -12.76 1.69 -4.17
C PHE A 79 -14.07 2.23 -4.78
N GLU A 80 -15.12 2.39 -3.97
CA GLU A 80 -16.42 2.87 -4.43
C GLU A 80 -16.36 4.29 -5.01
N PHE A 81 -15.45 5.14 -4.52
CA PHE A 81 -15.29 6.50 -5.02
C PHE A 81 -14.69 6.54 -6.44
N ALA A 82 -13.81 5.60 -6.76
CA ALA A 82 -13.17 5.49 -8.07
C ALA A 82 -13.96 4.64 -9.08
N HIS A 83 -14.93 3.86 -8.60
CA HIS A 83 -15.77 3.04 -9.46
C HIS A 83 -16.73 3.92 -10.28
N PHE A 84 -16.81 3.65 -11.59
CA PHE A 84 -17.70 4.36 -12.50
C PHE A 84 -18.77 3.42 -13.04
N ASN A 85 -20.03 3.76 -12.81
CA ASN A 85 -21.18 3.02 -13.34
C ASN A 85 -22.07 3.96 -14.17
N PRO A 86 -22.05 3.87 -15.51
CA PRO A 86 -22.89 4.71 -16.37
C PRO A 86 -24.38 4.35 -16.31
N ALA A 87 -24.74 3.17 -15.80
CA ALA A 87 -26.14 2.75 -15.68
C ALA A 87 -26.86 3.37 -14.46
N LYS A 88 -26.15 4.04 -13.55
CA LYS A 88 -26.76 4.74 -12.41
C LYS A 88 -27.42 6.04 -12.86
N THR A 89 -28.75 6.06 -12.83
CA THR A 89 -29.58 7.22 -13.21
C THR A 89 -29.63 8.31 -12.15
N SER A 90 -29.53 7.95 -10.88
CA SER A 90 -29.51 8.87 -9.73
C SER A 90 -28.34 8.52 -8.80
N PRO A 91 -27.10 8.90 -9.15
CA PRO A 91 -25.93 8.59 -8.34
C PRO A 91 -25.95 9.32 -7.00
N LEU A 92 -25.45 8.66 -5.96
CA LEU A 92 -25.14 9.32 -4.67
C LEU A 92 -24.07 10.42 -4.89
N PRO A 93 -23.93 11.39 -3.97
CA PRO A 93 -22.98 12.50 -4.10
C PRO A 93 -21.56 12.07 -4.42
N TYR A 94 -21.06 10.98 -3.83
CA TYR A 94 -19.71 10.48 -4.06
C TYR A 94 -19.55 9.67 -5.36
N GLU A 95 -20.64 9.18 -5.93
CA GLU A 95 -20.59 8.25 -7.06
C GLU A 95 -20.29 8.95 -8.38
N ASN A 96 -19.53 8.28 -9.24
CA ASN A 96 -19.15 8.73 -10.58
C ASN A 96 -18.36 10.07 -10.61
N LYS A 97 -17.82 10.54 -9.48
CA LYS A 97 -17.04 11.80 -9.40
C LYS A 97 -15.56 11.62 -9.75
N LEU A 98 -14.95 10.51 -9.36
CA LEU A 98 -13.56 10.16 -9.68
C LEU A 98 -13.43 9.22 -10.90
N SER A 99 -14.15 9.55 -11.98
CA SER A 99 -14.27 8.69 -13.16
C SER A 99 -13.01 8.62 -14.04
N PHE A 100 -12.02 9.51 -13.84
CA PHE A 100 -10.79 9.55 -14.62
C PHE A 100 -10.02 8.23 -14.58
N LEU A 101 -9.83 7.63 -13.39
CA LEU A 101 -9.08 6.39 -13.22
C LEU A 101 -9.73 5.23 -13.99
N HIS A 102 -11.03 5.02 -13.81
CA HIS A 102 -11.79 4.01 -14.54
C HIS A 102 -11.72 4.24 -16.04
N ARG A 103 -12.01 5.46 -16.52
CA ARG A 103 -11.96 5.77 -17.97
C ARG A 103 -10.59 5.50 -18.56
N LEU A 104 -9.52 5.85 -17.87
CA LEU A 104 -8.17 5.64 -18.37
C LEU A 104 -7.80 4.15 -18.42
N ALA A 105 -8.13 3.39 -17.38
CA ALA A 105 -7.94 1.94 -17.37
C ALA A 105 -8.74 1.21 -18.47
N THR A 106 -9.96 1.65 -18.77
CA THR A 106 -10.78 1.06 -19.84
C THR A 106 -10.35 1.48 -21.25
N SER A 107 -10.05 2.77 -21.45
CA SER A 107 -9.71 3.31 -22.79
C SER A 107 -8.25 3.09 -23.19
N GLN A 108 -7.37 2.97 -22.21
CA GLN A 108 -5.94 2.75 -22.40
C GLN A 108 -5.45 1.62 -21.47
N PRO A 109 -5.90 0.37 -21.67
CA PRO A 109 -5.59 -0.77 -20.79
C PRO A 109 -4.10 -1.15 -20.78
N ARG A 110 -3.31 -0.59 -21.71
CA ARG A 110 -1.85 -0.69 -21.73
C ARG A 110 -1.12 0.42 -20.97
N HIS A 111 -1.84 1.41 -20.44
CA HIS A 111 -1.25 2.58 -19.78
C HIS A 111 -1.81 2.82 -18.39
N ALA A 112 -2.92 2.17 -18.04
CA ALA A 112 -3.50 2.27 -16.72
C ALA A 112 -4.11 0.94 -16.29
N ARG A 113 -4.02 0.67 -14.99
CA ARG A 113 -4.61 -0.50 -14.37
C ARG A 113 -5.21 -0.15 -13.04
N LEU A 114 -6.43 -0.62 -12.81
CA LEU A 114 -7.19 -0.39 -11.59
C LEU A 114 -7.22 -1.70 -10.79
N TYR A 115 -7.01 -1.59 -9.48
CA TYR A 115 -7.02 -2.68 -8.51
C TYR A 115 -7.94 -2.33 -7.34
N ARG A 116 -8.47 -3.37 -6.69
CA ARG A 116 -9.08 -3.29 -5.37
C ARG A 116 -8.00 -3.57 -4.33
N PHE A 117 -7.49 -2.52 -3.69
CA PHE A 117 -6.54 -2.70 -2.60
C PHE A 117 -7.27 -3.16 -1.35
N ARG A 118 -6.74 -4.21 -0.70
CA ARG A 118 -7.22 -4.70 0.60
C ARG A 118 -6.26 -4.23 1.68
N ALA A 119 -6.71 -3.33 2.54
CA ALA A 119 -5.93 -2.90 3.71
C ALA A 119 -6.13 -3.83 4.90
N ASP A 120 -5.05 -4.10 5.63
CA ASP A 120 -5.12 -4.82 6.90
C ASP A 120 -5.51 -3.86 8.04
N PRO A 121 -6.35 -4.29 9.00
CA PRO A 121 -6.60 -3.52 10.22
C PRO A 121 -5.34 -3.39 11.10
N PRO A 122 -5.19 -2.30 11.86
CA PRO A 122 -6.07 -1.12 11.93
C PRO A 122 -5.99 -0.25 10.68
N THR A 123 -7.15 0.20 10.21
CA THR A 123 -7.36 1.10 9.07
C THR A 123 -7.22 2.57 9.49
N ALA A 124 -6.10 2.90 10.11
CA ALA A 124 -5.76 4.26 10.54
C ALA A 124 -4.58 4.80 9.73
N THR A 125 -4.64 6.08 9.33
CA THR A 125 -3.69 6.77 8.44
C THR A 125 -2.23 6.44 8.73
N MET A 126 -1.77 6.66 9.97
CA MET A 126 -0.36 6.42 10.35
C MET A 126 0.07 4.96 10.13
N GLN A 127 -0.80 4.00 10.44
CA GLN A 127 -0.51 2.56 10.29
C GLN A 127 -0.49 2.14 8.83
N ARG A 128 -1.38 2.72 8.03
CA ARG A 128 -1.44 2.48 6.58
C ARG A 128 -0.26 3.11 5.86
N ILE A 129 0.16 4.32 6.24
CA ILE A 129 1.38 4.95 5.71
C ILE A 129 2.61 4.08 6.00
N LYS A 130 2.74 3.54 7.23
CA LYS A 130 3.81 2.59 7.55
C LYS A 130 3.76 1.39 6.61
N GLY A 131 2.62 0.72 6.48
CA GLY A 131 2.46 -0.43 5.57
C GLY A 131 2.75 -0.11 4.10
N LEU A 132 2.28 1.04 3.60
CA LEU A 132 2.49 1.53 2.22
C LEU A 132 3.95 1.91 1.91
N THR A 133 4.79 2.07 2.92
CA THR A 133 6.21 2.45 2.75
C THR A 133 7.17 1.31 3.09
N THR A 134 6.84 0.44 4.05
CA THR A 134 7.69 -0.69 4.50
C THR A 134 7.28 -2.02 3.85
N GLY A 135 6.02 -2.19 3.47
CA GLY A 135 5.47 -3.47 3.01
C GLY A 135 5.27 -4.47 4.15
N SER A 136 5.21 -3.98 5.40
CA SER A 136 5.00 -4.78 6.60
C SER A 136 3.55 -4.69 7.11
N LEU A 137 3.16 -5.64 7.96
CA LEU A 137 1.90 -5.54 8.70
C LEU A 137 1.97 -4.41 9.74
N PRO A 138 0.86 -3.69 9.95
CA PRO A 138 0.72 -2.72 11.04
C PRO A 138 0.73 -3.42 12.41
N THR A 139 0.88 -2.65 13.49
CA THR A 139 0.56 -3.16 14.83
C THR A 139 -0.27 -2.17 15.64
N PHE A 140 -1.12 -2.68 16.55
CA PHE A 140 -1.95 -1.83 17.41
C PHE A 140 -1.13 -1.07 18.48
N ILE A 141 0.04 -1.58 18.87
CA ILE A 141 0.90 -0.93 19.87
C ILE A 141 1.47 0.38 19.34
N ASP A 142 1.60 0.53 18.03
CA ASP A 142 2.02 1.79 17.40
C ASP A 142 1.02 2.94 17.67
N VAL A 143 -0.19 2.68 18.17
CA VAL A 143 -1.17 3.72 18.59
C VAL A 143 -0.93 4.19 20.04
N GLY A 144 -0.34 3.35 20.90
CA GLY A 144 -0.20 3.59 22.34
C GLY A 144 1.07 4.33 22.76
N SER A 145 2.13 4.31 21.95
CA SER A 145 3.40 5.02 22.19
C SER A 145 3.33 6.55 22.01
N ASN A 146 2.12 7.12 22.18
CA ASN A 146 1.56 8.49 21.98
C ASN A 146 2.47 9.73 22.03
N PHE A 147 3.59 9.57 22.73
CA PHE A 147 4.26 10.63 23.48
C PHE A 147 5.80 10.59 23.33
N ALA A 148 6.36 9.60 22.62
CA ALA A 148 7.80 9.51 22.38
C ALA A 148 8.12 9.01 20.96
N THR A 149 8.42 9.95 20.04
CA THR A 149 9.05 9.75 18.71
C THR A 149 8.58 8.54 17.89
N TYR A 150 7.58 8.75 17.03
CA TYR A 150 7.02 7.79 16.06
C TYR A 150 7.85 7.49 14.82
N ALA A 151 9.14 7.84 14.83
CA ALA A 151 9.96 7.77 13.64
C ALA A 151 10.16 6.31 13.18
N ILE A 152 9.77 6.01 11.95
CA ILE A 152 9.96 4.69 11.33
C ILE A 152 11.46 4.47 11.12
N GLN A 153 12.03 3.52 11.86
CA GLN A 153 13.44 3.14 11.76
C GLN A 153 13.67 1.96 10.79
N GLU A 154 12.62 1.20 10.49
CA GLU A 154 12.68 0.06 9.59
C GLU A 154 13.03 0.48 8.16
N ASP A 155 13.62 -0.46 7.42
CA ASP A 155 13.86 -0.30 5.99
C ASP A 155 12.55 -0.02 5.25
N ASN A 156 12.53 0.99 4.38
CA ASN A 156 11.33 1.44 3.69
C ASN A 156 11.65 2.22 2.41
N LEU A 157 10.67 2.33 1.52
CA LEU A 157 10.82 2.96 0.20
C LEU A 157 11.10 4.48 0.29
N ALA A 158 10.59 5.17 1.32
CA ALA A 158 10.75 6.61 1.48
C ALA A 158 12.16 6.99 2.00
N VAL A 159 12.78 6.12 2.78
CA VAL A 159 14.15 6.27 3.31
C VAL A 159 15.20 5.75 2.35
N ARG A 160 14.83 4.82 1.46
CA ARG A 160 15.72 4.27 0.45
C ARG A 160 15.54 4.91 -0.91
N GLN A 161 16.29 5.98 -1.06
CA GLN A 161 16.84 6.40 -2.33
C GLN A 161 18.26 6.91 -2.07
N ALA A 162 19.24 6.47 -2.86
CA ALA A 162 20.43 7.30 -3.13
C ALA A 162 20.03 8.48 -4.05
N GLY A 163 18.86 9.07 -3.79
CA GLY A 163 18.07 9.85 -4.72
C GLY A 163 17.14 10.81 -3.99
N ARG A 164 16.47 11.65 -4.76
CA ARG A 164 15.81 12.87 -4.32
C ARG A 164 14.32 12.60 -4.12
N VAL A 165 13.92 12.29 -2.88
CA VAL A 165 12.51 12.16 -2.51
C VAL A 165 11.93 13.53 -2.18
N VAL A 166 10.90 13.94 -2.92
CA VAL A 166 10.14 15.15 -2.63
C VAL A 166 8.80 14.77 -2.02
N PHE A 167 8.45 15.38 -0.90
CA PHE A 167 7.18 15.14 -0.21
C PHE A 167 6.31 16.40 -0.19
N MET A 168 5.01 16.24 -0.35
CA MET A 168 4.02 17.28 -0.10
C MET A 168 2.78 16.67 0.53
N GLY A 169 2.34 17.21 1.66
CA GLY A 169 1.23 16.62 2.41
C GLY A 169 1.26 17.07 3.85
N ASP A 170 0.67 16.27 4.72
CA ASP A 170 0.48 16.66 6.10
C ASP A 170 1.71 16.40 7.00
N ASP A 171 1.72 17.04 8.17
CA ASP A 171 2.81 17.03 9.15
C ASP A 171 3.02 15.69 9.88
N THR A 172 2.11 14.71 9.77
CA THR A 172 2.32 13.35 10.28
C THR A 172 3.58 12.72 9.67
N TRP A 173 3.82 12.99 8.38
CA TRP A 173 5.00 12.48 7.67
C TRP A 173 6.32 13.06 8.19
N GLU A 174 6.32 14.26 8.76
CA GLU A 174 7.52 14.83 9.41
C GLU A 174 7.91 14.02 10.64
N GLY A 175 6.91 13.61 11.44
CA GLY A 175 7.10 12.77 12.61
C GLY A 175 7.54 11.34 12.26
N LEU A 176 6.96 10.76 11.20
CA LEU A 176 7.27 9.40 10.75
C LEU A 176 8.63 9.29 10.06
N PHE A 177 9.01 10.28 9.26
CA PHE A 177 10.22 10.27 8.43
C PHE A 177 11.12 11.50 8.67
N PRO A 178 11.59 11.72 9.91
CA PRO A 178 12.33 12.92 10.24
C PRO A 178 13.62 13.02 9.41
N LYS A 179 13.77 14.14 8.69
CA LYS A 179 14.94 14.48 7.85
C LYS A 179 15.24 13.46 6.72
N LYS A 180 14.22 12.75 6.22
CA LYS A 180 14.38 11.76 5.15
C LYS A 180 14.11 12.32 3.74
N PHE A 181 13.41 13.44 3.63
CA PHE A 181 13.08 14.05 2.34
C PHE A 181 14.16 15.01 1.86
N PHE A 182 14.45 14.96 0.55
CA PHE A 182 15.30 15.95 -0.12
C PHE A 182 14.64 17.34 -0.13
N ARG A 183 13.31 17.37 -0.27
CA ARG A 183 12.48 18.56 -0.09
C ARG A 183 11.11 18.14 0.43
N SER A 184 10.54 18.91 1.35
CA SER A 184 9.21 18.65 1.88
C SER A 184 8.37 19.93 1.96
N TYR A 185 7.06 19.77 1.81
CA TYR A 185 6.05 20.79 2.07
C TYR A 185 5.02 20.19 3.03
N PHE A 186 5.10 20.58 4.31
CA PHE A 186 4.23 20.07 5.35
C PHE A 186 3.09 21.04 5.65
N PHE A 187 1.89 20.50 5.84
CA PHE A 187 0.68 21.24 6.18
C PHE A 187 0.03 20.66 7.45
N PRO A 188 -0.67 21.46 8.27
CA PRO A 188 -1.29 20.96 9.51
C PRO A 188 -2.42 19.94 9.25
N SER A 189 -2.34 18.77 9.89
CA SER A 189 -3.32 17.67 9.75
C SER A 189 -4.48 17.70 10.75
N PHE A 190 -4.24 18.14 11.99
CA PHE A 190 -5.15 17.84 13.12
C PHE A 190 -6.59 18.37 13.02
N ASN A 191 -6.86 19.36 12.18
CA ASN A 191 -8.19 19.95 12.07
C ASN A 191 -9.02 19.27 10.97
N VAL A 192 -9.71 18.19 11.32
CA VAL A 192 -10.62 17.46 10.41
C VAL A 192 -11.76 18.32 9.83
N LYS A 193 -12.00 19.53 10.36
CA LYS A 193 -12.99 20.46 9.79
C LYS A 193 -12.48 21.22 8.57
N ASP A 194 -11.17 21.25 8.36
CA ASP A 194 -10.51 21.88 7.23
C ASP A 194 -10.41 20.90 6.06
N LEU A 195 -11.08 21.20 4.95
CA LEU A 195 -11.11 20.32 3.78
C LEU A 195 -10.12 20.74 2.68
N HIS A 196 -9.40 21.85 2.87
CA HIS A 196 -8.79 22.59 1.77
C HIS A 196 -7.32 22.92 1.99
N THR A 197 -6.89 23.31 3.19
CA THR A 197 -5.53 23.85 3.38
C THR A 197 -4.43 22.90 2.89
N VAL A 198 -4.54 21.61 3.23
CA VAL A 198 -3.56 20.60 2.83
C VAL A 198 -3.61 20.39 1.31
N ASP A 199 -4.78 20.11 0.77
CA ASP A 199 -4.97 19.83 -0.66
C ASP A 199 -4.56 21.02 -1.54
N ASP A 200 -4.96 22.24 -1.19
CA ASP A 200 -4.61 23.46 -1.94
C ASP A 200 -3.11 23.76 -1.82
N GLY A 201 -2.51 23.50 -0.66
CA GLY A 201 -1.07 23.61 -0.44
C GLY A 201 -0.28 22.64 -1.33
N ILE A 202 -0.72 21.39 -1.45
CA ILE A 202 -0.15 20.40 -2.37
C ILE A 202 -0.26 20.88 -3.82
N LEU A 203 -1.44 21.35 -4.23
CA LEU A 203 -1.71 21.79 -5.61
C LEU A 203 -0.82 22.96 -6.06
N GLN A 204 -0.39 23.84 -5.14
CA GLN A 204 0.54 24.94 -5.44
C GLN A 204 1.92 24.44 -5.89
N HIS A 205 2.34 23.25 -5.46
CA HIS A 205 3.67 22.71 -5.70
C HIS A 205 3.69 21.51 -6.64
N LEU A 206 2.58 20.77 -6.75
CA LEU A 206 2.49 19.49 -7.45
C LEU A 206 2.88 19.59 -8.93
N TYR A 207 2.20 20.43 -9.71
CA TYR A 207 2.43 20.51 -11.15
C TYR A 207 3.80 21.08 -11.54
N PRO A 208 4.29 22.18 -10.91
CA PRO A 208 5.65 22.67 -11.17
C PRO A 208 6.72 21.62 -10.84
N THR A 209 6.55 20.91 -9.72
CA THR A 209 7.47 19.84 -9.31
C THR A 209 7.43 18.67 -10.29
N GLY A 210 6.23 18.20 -10.67
CA GLY A 210 6.06 17.09 -11.63
C GLY A 210 6.73 17.37 -12.99
N LYS A 211 6.64 18.60 -13.49
CA LYS A 211 7.14 18.98 -14.83
C LYS A 211 8.65 19.25 -14.88
N HIS A 212 9.21 19.90 -13.86
CA HIS A 212 10.58 20.45 -13.91
C HIS A 212 11.42 20.15 -12.68
N GLY A 213 10.94 19.30 -11.77
CA GLY A 213 11.58 19.07 -10.49
C GLY A 213 12.78 18.11 -10.53
N GLU A 214 13.73 18.40 -9.65
CA GLU A 214 14.82 17.51 -9.27
C GLU A 214 14.36 16.50 -8.23
N TRP A 215 13.76 15.40 -8.69
CA TRP A 215 13.26 14.31 -7.87
C TRP A 215 13.32 12.99 -8.62
N ASP A 216 13.44 11.91 -7.85
CA ASP A 216 13.37 10.53 -8.32
C ASP A 216 12.09 9.86 -7.81
N VAL A 217 11.65 10.23 -6.61
CA VAL A 217 10.32 9.89 -6.07
C VAL A 217 9.61 11.17 -5.60
N LEU A 218 8.34 11.32 -5.99
CA LEU A 218 7.46 12.37 -5.50
C LEU A 218 6.29 11.75 -4.75
N ILE A 219 6.04 12.17 -3.51
CA ILE A 219 4.92 11.70 -2.70
C ILE A 219 4.00 12.88 -2.42
N ALA A 220 2.70 12.71 -2.72
CA ALA A 220 1.66 13.68 -2.45
C ALA A 220 0.55 13.03 -1.61
N HIS A 221 0.32 13.50 -0.37
CA HIS A 221 -0.69 12.95 0.54
C HIS A 221 -1.84 13.96 0.77
N PHE A 222 -2.99 13.72 0.15
CA PHE A 222 -4.18 14.57 0.24
C PHE A 222 -5.11 14.11 1.36
N LEU A 223 -5.61 15.04 2.19
CA LEU A 223 -6.47 14.74 3.33
C LEU A 223 -7.94 15.12 3.12
N GLY A 224 -8.25 15.93 2.10
CA GLY A 224 -9.57 16.54 1.98
C GLY A 224 -10.73 15.56 1.83
N VAL A 225 -10.49 14.34 1.32
CA VAL A 225 -11.51 13.27 1.23
C VAL A 225 -11.81 12.69 2.60
N ASP A 226 -10.79 12.24 3.35
CA ASP A 226 -10.94 11.76 4.73
C ASP A 226 -11.61 12.79 5.65
N HIS A 227 -11.10 14.03 5.67
CA HIS A 227 -11.66 15.11 6.46
C HIS A 227 -13.13 15.39 6.11
N CYS A 228 -13.50 15.27 4.83
CA CYS A 228 -14.90 15.41 4.42
C CYS A 228 -15.75 14.25 4.95
N GLY A 229 -15.21 13.03 4.97
CA GLY A 229 -15.81 11.86 5.62
C GLY A 229 -16.13 12.12 7.08
N HIS A 230 -15.13 12.47 7.89
CA HIS A 230 -15.32 12.75 9.33
C HIS A 230 -16.33 13.88 9.58
N LYS A 231 -16.27 14.95 8.79
CA LYS A 231 -17.07 16.15 9.02
C LYS A 231 -18.51 16.00 8.54
N HIS A 232 -18.72 15.34 7.40
CA HIS A 232 -20.00 15.36 6.67
C HIS A 232 -20.55 13.99 6.31
N GLY A 233 -19.72 12.95 6.33
CA GLY A 233 -20.01 11.64 5.75
C GLY A 233 -19.80 11.60 4.23
N PRO A 234 -19.74 10.39 3.64
CA PRO A 234 -19.52 10.21 2.20
C PRO A 234 -20.74 10.65 1.36
N ASP A 235 -21.95 10.56 1.89
CA ASP A 235 -23.21 10.93 1.21
C ASP A 235 -23.53 12.44 1.35
N HIS A 236 -22.53 13.30 1.19
CA HIS A 236 -22.68 14.75 1.30
C HIS A 236 -22.18 15.47 0.03
N PRO A 237 -22.80 16.57 -0.42
CA PRO A 237 -22.35 17.32 -1.59
C PRO A 237 -20.90 17.82 -1.52
N GLU A 238 -20.34 18.04 -0.33
CA GLU A 238 -18.92 18.37 -0.16
C GLU A 238 -18.01 17.21 -0.58
N MET A 239 -18.39 15.96 -0.31
CA MET A 239 -17.63 14.79 -0.78
C MET A 239 -17.59 14.77 -2.31
N ALA A 240 -18.71 15.11 -2.96
CA ALA A 240 -18.77 15.23 -4.41
C ALA A 240 -17.76 16.25 -4.96
N LYS A 241 -17.63 17.41 -4.30
CA LYS A 241 -16.67 18.45 -4.67
C LYS A 241 -15.23 17.98 -4.47
N LYS A 242 -14.94 17.30 -3.35
CA LYS A 242 -13.60 16.77 -3.06
C LYS A 242 -13.17 15.72 -4.07
N LEU A 243 -14.03 14.75 -4.39
CA LEU A 243 -13.73 13.75 -5.40
C LEU A 243 -13.61 14.34 -6.81
N THR A 244 -14.38 15.40 -7.12
CA THR A 244 -14.22 16.13 -8.39
C THR A 244 -12.88 16.87 -8.45
N GLN A 245 -12.44 17.50 -7.36
CA GLN A 245 -11.11 18.13 -7.27
C GLN A 245 -10.00 17.08 -7.48
N MET A 246 -10.10 15.90 -6.86
CA MET A 246 -9.14 14.82 -7.06
C MET A 246 -9.13 14.33 -8.52
N ASN A 247 -10.31 14.23 -9.15
CA ASN A 247 -10.45 13.84 -10.55
C ASN A 247 -9.75 14.83 -11.50
N GLU A 248 -9.96 16.13 -11.29
CA GLU A 248 -9.31 17.20 -12.07
C GLU A 248 -7.80 17.25 -11.79
N MET A 249 -7.41 17.06 -10.54
CA MET A 249 -6.01 17.02 -10.13
C MET A 249 -5.26 15.90 -10.83
N LEU A 250 -5.78 14.67 -10.81
CA LEU A 250 -5.16 13.51 -11.44
C LEU A 250 -5.05 13.67 -12.95
N ARG A 251 -6.10 14.18 -13.60
CA ARG A 251 -6.07 14.48 -15.03
C ARG A 251 -4.94 15.46 -15.36
N SER A 252 -4.85 16.54 -14.60
CA SER A 252 -3.81 17.56 -14.79
C SER A 252 -2.42 17.00 -14.49
N LEU A 253 -2.28 16.18 -13.46
CA LEU A 253 -0.99 15.59 -13.07
C LEU A 253 -0.42 14.72 -14.19
N VAL A 254 -1.22 13.83 -14.79
CA VAL A 254 -0.77 12.95 -15.89
C VAL A 254 -0.19 13.74 -17.08
N ASP A 255 -0.75 14.92 -17.38
CA ASP A 255 -0.26 15.80 -18.44
C ASP A 255 1.10 16.46 -18.10
N HIS A 256 1.43 16.56 -16.80
CA HIS A 256 2.69 17.16 -16.32
C HIS A 256 3.81 16.14 -16.08
N LEU A 257 3.54 14.84 -16.10
CA LEU A 257 4.56 13.80 -15.87
C LEU A 257 5.29 13.38 -17.15
N GLY A 258 6.56 13.00 -17.00
CA GLY A 258 7.39 12.43 -18.07
C GLY A 258 6.93 11.04 -18.50
N ASN A 259 7.43 10.57 -19.65
CA ASN A 259 7.08 9.22 -20.15
C ASN A 259 7.69 8.10 -19.29
N ASP A 260 8.83 8.36 -18.66
CA ASP A 260 9.63 7.52 -17.76
C ASP A 260 9.19 7.53 -16.30
N THR A 261 8.00 8.09 -16.05
CA THR A 261 7.44 8.22 -14.72
C THR A 261 6.30 7.22 -14.51
N LEU A 262 6.41 6.42 -13.46
CA LEU A 262 5.31 5.64 -12.91
C LEU A 262 4.45 6.53 -12.03
N LEU A 263 3.13 6.56 -12.23
CA LEU A 263 2.19 7.20 -11.32
C LEU A 263 1.36 6.13 -10.60
N LEU A 264 1.34 6.23 -9.28
CA LEU A 264 0.56 5.37 -8.39
C LEU A 264 -0.44 6.26 -7.67
N VAL A 265 -1.71 5.88 -7.72
CA VAL A 265 -2.79 6.54 -6.97
C VAL A 265 -3.38 5.51 -6.04
N ALA A 266 -3.32 5.70 -4.73
CA ALA A 266 -3.81 4.73 -3.77
C ALA A 266 -4.57 5.38 -2.62
N GLY A 267 -5.57 4.67 -2.10
CA GLY A 267 -6.11 4.89 -0.76
C GLY A 267 -5.25 4.19 0.28
N ASP A 268 -5.16 4.80 1.45
CA ASP A 268 -4.51 4.25 2.63
C ASP A 268 -5.50 3.42 3.47
N HIS A 269 -6.70 3.95 3.71
CA HIS A 269 -7.88 3.26 4.24
C HIS A 269 -9.17 3.76 3.56
N GLY A 270 -10.31 3.26 4.04
CA GLY A 270 -11.64 3.77 3.71
C GLY A 270 -12.33 4.28 4.98
N MET A 271 -13.66 4.39 4.94
CA MET A 271 -14.44 4.90 6.06
C MET A 271 -15.80 4.21 6.15
N THR A 272 -16.35 4.18 7.36
CA THR A 272 -17.73 3.78 7.63
C THR A 272 -18.73 4.80 7.05
N GLU A 273 -20.02 4.46 7.07
CA GLU A 273 -21.10 5.35 6.61
C GLU A 273 -21.17 6.67 7.39
N THR A 274 -20.74 6.64 8.66
CA THR A 274 -20.71 7.81 9.54
C THR A 274 -19.39 8.56 9.48
N GLY A 275 -18.46 8.16 8.61
CA GLY A 275 -17.17 8.84 8.42
C GLY A 275 -16.07 8.44 9.39
N ASP A 276 -16.27 7.38 10.19
CA ASP A 276 -15.26 6.84 11.12
C ASP A 276 -14.41 5.74 10.46
N HIS A 277 -13.24 5.42 11.00
CA HIS A 277 -12.35 4.37 10.50
C HIS A 277 -11.41 3.81 11.59
N GLY A 278 -10.68 2.74 11.30
CA GLY A 278 -9.75 2.06 12.21
C GLY A 278 -10.08 0.59 12.45
N GLY A 279 -11.24 0.13 12.00
CA GLY A 279 -11.73 -1.25 12.07
C GLY A 279 -11.39 -2.08 10.83
N ASP A 280 -12.21 -3.11 10.61
CA ASP A 280 -12.04 -4.14 9.58
C ASP A 280 -13.26 -4.28 8.65
N SER A 281 -14.18 -3.30 8.65
CA SER A 281 -15.35 -3.38 7.79
C SER A 281 -14.98 -3.30 6.32
N GLU A 282 -15.79 -3.91 5.45
CA GLU A 282 -15.56 -3.91 3.99
C GLU A 282 -15.38 -2.49 3.42
N LYS A 283 -16.07 -1.48 3.97
CA LYS A 283 -15.94 -0.08 3.54
C LYS A 283 -14.61 0.55 3.95
N GLU A 284 -14.02 0.09 5.05
CA GLU A 284 -12.73 0.56 5.56
C GLU A 284 -11.55 -0.13 4.88
N VAL A 285 -11.71 -1.40 4.46
CA VAL A 285 -10.60 -2.20 3.90
C VAL A 285 -10.58 -2.28 2.38
N ASN A 286 -11.68 -1.94 1.67
CA ASN A 286 -11.77 -2.03 0.21
C ASN A 286 -11.43 -0.68 -0.47
N LEU A 287 -10.21 -0.58 -0.97
CA LEU A 287 -9.60 0.68 -1.39
C LEU A 287 -9.35 0.73 -2.90
N CYS A 288 -9.20 1.94 -3.42
CA CYS A 288 -8.74 2.13 -4.79
C CYS A 288 -7.21 2.05 -4.84
N CYS A 289 -6.67 1.33 -5.82
CA CYS A 289 -5.33 1.60 -6.33
C CYS A 289 -5.33 1.64 -7.85
N CYS A 290 -4.66 2.63 -8.43
CA CYS A 290 -4.44 2.70 -9.85
C CYS A 290 -2.94 2.88 -10.16
N VAL A 291 -2.43 2.03 -11.05
CA VAL A 291 -1.08 2.12 -11.60
C VAL A 291 -1.19 2.72 -13.00
N LEU A 292 -0.49 3.82 -13.23
CA LEU A 292 -0.52 4.59 -14.46
C LEU A 292 0.89 4.77 -15.00
N SER A 293 1.05 4.61 -16.31
CA SER A 293 2.34 4.69 -16.97
C SER A 293 2.15 5.03 -18.44
N LYS A 294 3.00 5.91 -18.97
CA LYS A 294 3.07 6.15 -20.42
C LYS A 294 3.85 5.04 -21.16
N PHE A 295 4.59 4.20 -20.42
CA PHE A 295 5.07 2.91 -20.89
C PHE A 295 3.98 1.82 -20.84
N LEU A 296 4.17 0.78 -21.64
CA LEU A 296 3.20 -0.28 -21.85
C LEU A 296 3.18 -1.25 -20.65
N ILE A 297 2.01 -1.34 -20.04
CA ILE A 297 1.56 -2.37 -19.12
C ILE A 297 0.86 -3.45 -19.96
N PRO A 298 1.14 -4.74 -19.75
CA PRO A 298 0.42 -5.81 -20.43
C PRO A 298 -1.09 -5.72 -20.17
N PRO A 299 -1.93 -5.70 -21.23
CA PRO A 299 -3.36 -5.68 -21.04
C PRO A 299 -3.79 -7.03 -20.43
N LEU A 300 -4.64 -6.98 -19.42
CA LEU A 300 -5.39 -8.15 -18.96
C LEU A 300 -6.74 -8.15 -19.66
N PRO A 301 -7.41 -9.31 -19.75
CA PRO A 301 -8.81 -9.37 -20.17
C PRO A 301 -9.65 -8.35 -19.38
N LEU A 302 -10.64 -7.75 -20.05
CA LEU A 302 -11.60 -6.87 -19.39
C LEU A 302 -12.41 -7.69 -18.37
N GLN A 303 -11.96 -7.68 -17.12
CA GLN A 303 -12.62 -8.28 -15.98
C GLN A 303 -12.68 -7.27 -14.84
N GLU A 304 -13.46 -7.61 -13.82
CA GLU A 304 -13.48 -6.86 -12.56
C GLU A 304 -12.06 -6.63 -12.03
N PRO A 305 -11.75 -5.42 -11.52
CA PRO A 305 -10.47 -5.15 -10.89
C PRO A 305 -10.10 -6.17 -9.83
N GLU A 306 -8.91 -6.76 -9.99
CA GLU A 306 -8.35 -7.76 -9.09
C GLU A 306 -8.17 -7.19 -7.68
N ALA A 307 -8.47 -8.01 -6.67
CA ALA A 307 -8.24 -7.67 -5.28
C ALA A 307 -6.82 -8.06 -4.86
N VAL A 308 -6.03 -7.09 -4.43
CA VAL A 308 -4.64 -7.29 -4.01
C VAL A 308 -4.39 -6.67 -2.63
N PRO A 309 -3.61 -7.33 -1.74
CA PRO A 309 -3.21 -6.74 -0.47
C PRO A 309 -2.41 -5.44 -0.64
N GLN A 310 -2.65 -4.45 0.21
CA GLN A 310 -1.93 -3.17 0.17
C GLN A 310 -0.41 -3.32 0.33
N VAL A 311 0.03 -4.33 1.10
CA VAL A 311 1.46 -4.65 1.29
C VAL A 311 2.17 -5.05 0.00
N ASN A 312 1.46 -5.49 -1.04
CA ASN A 312 2.02 -5.86 -2.34
C ASN A 312 2.55 -4.65 -3.14
N LEU A 313 2.16 -3.42 -2.77
CA LEU A 313 2.62 -2.22 -3.44
C LEU A 313 4.15 -2.04 -3.31
N VAL A 314 4.69 -2.17 -2.10
CA VAL A 314 6.09 -1.89 -1.82
C VAL A 314 7.09 -2.74 -2.63
N PRO A 315 6.99 -4.08 -2.68
CA PRO A 315 7.93 -4.89 -3.45
C PRO A 315 7.79 -4.64 -4.95
N THR A 316 6.57 -4.40 -5.41
CA THR A 316 6.25 -4.07 -6.80
C THR A 316 6.94 -2.77 -7.21
N VAL A 317 6.75 -1.69 -6.45
CA VAL A 317 7.32 -0.39 -6.78
C VAL A 317 8.84 -0.41 -6.68
N ALA A 318 9.40 -1.09 -5.66
CA ALA A 318 10.84 -1.23 -5.51
C ALA A 318 11.48 -1.88 -6.76
N LEU A 319 10.94 -3.01 -7.21
CA LEU A 319 11.47 -3.69 -8.39
C LEU A 319 11.22 -2.92 -9.70
N LEU A 320 10.09 -2.23 -9.84
CA LEU A 320 9.80 -1.38 -11.01
C LEU A 320 10.78 -0.20 -11.12
N LEU A 321 11.22 0.34 -9.99
CA LEU A 321 12.25 1.38 -9.90
C LEU A 321 13.68 0.82 -9.93
N GLY A 322 13.84 -0.51 -9.96
CA GLY A 322 15.15 -1.16 -9.97
C GLY A 322 15.93 -1.01 -8.65
N VAL A 323 15.26 -0.82 -7.52
CA VAL A 323 15.88 -0.71 -6.17
C VAL A 323 15.61 -1.97 -5.33
N PRO A 324 16.37 -2.22 -4.25
CA PRO A 324 16.08 -3.32 -3.33
C PRO A 324 14.67 -3.21 -2.73
N ILE A 325 13.96 -4.32 -2.62
CA ILE A 325 12.76 -4.41 -1.79
C ILE A 325 13.18 -4.22 -0.32
N PRO A 326 12.45 -3.41 0.48
CA PRO A 326 12.75 -3.25 1.90
C PRO A 326 12.84 -4.58 2.64
N TYR A 327 13.83 -4.72 3.53
CA TYR A 327 14.18 -5.99 4.18
C TYR A 327 12.98 -6.69 4.85
N SER A 328 12.18 -5.92 5.59
CA SER A 328 11.05 -6.39 6.37
C SER A 328 9.75 -6.55 5.57
N ASN A 329 9.77 -6.28 4.27
CA ASN A 329 8.62 -6.45 3.41
C ASN A 329 8.14 -7.91 3.43
N ILE A 330 6.83 -8.10 3.50
CA ILE A 330 6.17 -9.41 3.39
C ILE A 330 5.22 -9.49 2.19
N GLY A 331 5.03 -8.38 1.46
CA GLY A 331 4.13 -8.34 0.31
C GLY A 331 4.62 -9.21 -0.84
N GLU A 332 3.67 -9.65 -1.66
CA GLU A 332 3.90 -10.34 -2.91
C GLU A 332 4.03 -9.31 -4.07
N VAL A 333 4.90 -9.58 -5.03
CA VAL A 333 5.02 -8.73 -6.23
C VAL A 333 3.80 -8.88 -7.15
N MET A 334 3.28 -7.76 -7.65
CA MET A 334 2.26 -7.69 -8.70
C MET A 334 2.93 -7.98 -10.05
N ALA A 335 3.26 -9.25 -10.30
CA ALA A 335 4.14 -9.69 -11.39
C ALA A 335 3.61 -9.34 -12.79
N GLU A 336 2.29 -9.22 -12.95
CA GLU A 336 1.64 -8.80 -14.18
C GLU A 336 2.05 -7.39 -14.65
N LEU A 337 2.58 -6.55 -13.75
CA LEU A 337 3.15 -5.25 -14.07
C LEU A 337 4.58 -5.34 -14.61
N PHE A 338 5.18 -6.52 -14.71
CA PHE A 338 6.56 -6.73 -15.17
C PHE A 338 6.67 -7.31 -16.57
N SER A 339 5.58 -7.78 -17.18
CA SER A 339 5.68 -8.32 -18.54
C SER A 339 5.92 -7.18 -19.55
N GLY A 340 6.83 -7.42 -20.49
CA GLY A 340 7.10 -6.54 -21.63
C GLY A 340 6.32 -6.93 -22.89
N ASP A 341 6.63 -6.27 -24.00
CA ASP A 341 6.06 -6.53 -25.34
C ASP A 341 6.60 -7.81 -26.02
N GLY A 342 7.21 -8.70 -25.25
CA GLY A 342 7.77 -9.96 -25.73
C GLY A 342 6.69 -11.01 -26.04
N ASP A 343 7.12 -12.18 -26.49
CA ASP A 343 6.24 -13.34 -26.57
C ASP A 343 5.78 -13.81 -25.17
N ALA A 344 4.76 -14.67 -25.14
CA ALA A 344 4.20 -15.17 -23.88
C ALA A 344 5.24 -15.87 -22.98
N VAL A 345 6.26 -16.48 -23.58
CA VAL A 345 7.34 -17.16 -22.85
C VAL A 345 8.24 -16.15 -22.16
N SER A 346 8.68 -15.11 -22.87
CA SER A 346 9.48 -14.01 -22.31
C SER A 346 8.74 -13.28 -21.20
N ALA A 347 7.45 -13.00 -21.40
CA ALA A 347 6.57 -12.44 -20.37
C ALA A 347 6.50 -13.31 -19.11
N ALA A 348 6.27 -14.63 -19.27
CA ALA A 348 6.21 -15.56 -18.16
C ALA A 348 7.55 -15.69 -17.43
N LEU A 349 8.67 -15.68 -18.17
CA LEU A 349 10.01 -15.70 -17.57
C LEU A 349 10.23 -14.44 -16.72
N GLN A 350 9.93 -13.23 -17.23
CA GLN A 350 10.06 -11.99 -16.46
C GLN A 350 9.25 -12.03 -15.15
N GLN A 351 8.01 -12.53 -15.21
CA GLN A 351 7.17 -12.74 -14.03
C GLN A 351 7.82 -13.73 -13.04
N LEU A 352 8.32 -14.87 -13.53
CA LEU A 352 8.99 -15.86 -12.69
C LEU A 352 10.26 -15.32 -12.03
N SER A 353 11.01 -14.42 -12.69
CA SER A 353 12.19 -13.78 -12.10
C SER A 353 11.81 -12.90 -10.92
N VAL A 354 10.83 -12.00 -11.08
CA VAL A 354 10.44 -11.10 -9.99
C VAL A 354 9.82 -11.87 -8.82
N TYR A 355 9.06 -12.94 -9.09
CA TYR A 355 8.61 -13.85 -8.04
C TYR A 355 9.76 -14.55 -7.33
N HIS A 356 10.78 -15.00 -8.05
CA HIS A 356 11.96 -15.60 -7.44
C HIS A 356 12.68 -14.63 -6.50
N ILE A 357 12.90 -13.39 -6.95
CA ILE A 357 13.52 -12.31 -6.17
C ILE A 357 12.70 -12.04 -4.91
N ASN A 358 11.39 -11.83 -5.05
CA ASN A 358 10.49 -11.55 -3.94
C ASN A 358 10.44 -12.71 -2.92
N ALA A 359 10.31 -13.96 -3.38
CA ALA A 359 10.34 -15.13 -2.50
C ALA A 359 11.66 -15.28 -1.73
N LYS A 360 12.80 -14.97 -2.37
CA LYS A 360 14.12 -14.97 -1.71
C LYS A 360 14.25 -13.83 -0.69
N GLN A 361 13.72 -12.64 -0.98
CA GLN A 361 13.73 -11.52 -0.05
C GLN A 361 12.86 -11.78 1.19
N VAL A 362 11.70 -12.41 1.03
CA VAL A 362 10.77 -12.67 2.16
C VAL A 362 11.28 -13.81 3.07
N ARG A 363 12.05 -14.76 2.53
CA ARG A 363 12.50 -15.96 3.25
C ARG A 363 13.19 -15.69 4.60
N PRO A 364 14.16 -14.77 4.74
CA PRO A 364 14.78 -14.47 6.04
C PRO A 364 13.78 -13.92 7.05
N THR A 365 12.82 -13.10 6.59
CA THR A 365 11.83 -12.44 7.44
C THR A 365 10.79 -13.42 7.99
N VAL A 366 10.37 -14.40 7.18
CA VAL A 366 9.41 -15.45 7.58
C VAL A 366 10.08 -16.65 8.26
N GLY A 367 11.36 -16.91 7.96
CA GLY A 367 12.16 -18.01 8.50
C GLY A 367 12.82 -17.73 9.86
N LEU A 368 12.83 -16.48 10.32
CA LEU A 368 12.99 -16.19 11.75
C LEU A 368 11.82 -16.84 12.49
N PRO A 369 12.01 -17.47 13.66
CA PRO A 369 10.93 -18.20 14.33
C PRO A 369 9.77 -17.25 14.67
N ILE A 370 8.77 -17.20 13.79
CA ILE A 370 7.41 -16.75 14.10
C ILE A 370 6.82 -17.88 14.94
N GLU A 371 7.24 -17.97 16.20
CA GLU A 371 6.79 -19.00 17.14
C GLU A 371 5.36 -18.74 17.67
N LEU A 372 4.59 -17.84 17.05
CA LEU A 372 3.30 -17.39 17.58
C LEU A 372 2.07 -17.56 16.68
N GLU A 373 2.16 -18.16 15.49
CA GLU A 373 0.96 -18.27 14.62
C GLU A 373 0.69 -19.66 14.05
N LYS A 374 0.71 -20.67 14.92
CA LYS A 374 0.23 -22.03 14.61
C LYS A 374 -1.30 -22.18 14.62
N ARG A 375 -2.08 -21.09 14.52
CA ARG A 375 -3.55 -21.14 14.47
C ARG A 375 -4.14 -20.16 13.45
N ARG A 376 -3.81 -20.35 12.18
CA ARG A 376 -4.70 -20.17 11.03
C ARG A 376 -4.07 -20.89 9.84
N ASN A 377 -4.90 -21.46 8.98
CA ASN A 377 -4.53 -22.38 7.90
C ASN A 377 -3.58 -21.74 6.86
N VAL A 378 -2.28 -21.70 7.17
CA VAL A 378 -1.21 -21.42 6.20
C VAL A 378 -0.26 -22.61 6.26
N PHE A 379 -0.49 -23.58 5.38
CA PHE A 379 0.49 -24.63 5.12
C PHE A 379 1.56 -24.07 4.16
N LEU A 380 2.71 -23.67 4.70
CA LEU A 380 3.91 -23.41 3.91
C LEU A 380 4.82 -24.64 4.01
N SER A 381 4.71 -25.54 3.04
CA SER A 381 5.69 -26.62 2.83
C SER A 381 6.94 -26.02 2.20
N THR A 382 8.10 -26.31 2.79
CA THR A 382 9.38 -25.64 2.50
C THR A 382 10.18 -26.25 1.34
N ASP A 383 9.65 -27.25 0.64
CA ASP A 383 10.31 -27.86 -0.51
C ASP A 383 9.28 -28.16 -1.62
N LEU A 384 9.67 -27.84 -2.86
CA LEU A 384 8.93 -27.90 -4.14
C LEU A 384 7.93 -26.75 -4.45
N PHE A 385 8.27 -25.99 -5.49
CA PHE A 385 7.38 -25.15 -6.32
C PHE A 385 6.30 -24.35 -5.58
N CYS A 386 6.63 -23.12 -5.17
CA CYS A 386 5.61 -22.11 -4.83
C CYS A 386 4.95 -21.58 -6.10
N LEU A 387 3.97 -22.33 -6.60
CA LEU A 387 2.80 -21.81 -7.30
C LEU A 387 1.63 -22.09 -6.35
N VAL A 388 1.23 -21.10 -5.55
CA VAL A 388 0.00 -21.19 -4.77
C VAL A 388 -0.95 -20.11 -5.26
N GLN A 389 -1.83 -20.56 -6.14
CA GLN A 389 -3.02 -19.87 -6.59
C GLN A 389 -4.02 -19.85 -5.43
N VAL A 390 -4.32 -18.68 -4.87
CA VAL A 390 -5.44 -18.52 -3.92
C VAL A 390 -6.69 -18.23 -4.74
N GLY A 391 -7.41 -19.29 -5.12
CA GLY A 391 -8.67 -19.18 -5.85
C GLY A 391 -9.69 -20.20 -5.35
N TRP A 392 -10.78 -19.71 -4.76
CA TRP A 392 -11.97 -20.52 -4.49
C TRP A 392 -12.74 -20.71 -5.81
N GLY A 393 -12.79 -21.93 -6.33
CA GLY A 393 -13.64 -22.25 -7.49
C GLY A 393 -13.16 -23.49 -8.24
N HIS A 394 -14.06 -24.45 -8.42
CA HIS A 394 -13.82 -25.70 -9.13
C HIS A 394 -13.48 -25.44 -10.60
N ASP A 395 -12.26 -25.77 -11.02
CA ASP A 395 -11.93 -26.41 -12.30
C ASP A 395 -10.41 -26.69 -12.37
N VAL A 396 -10.04 -27.98 -12.44
CA VAL A 396 -8.65 -28.46 -12.44
C VAL A 396 -8.24 -28.81 -13.87
N ILE A 397 -7.22 -28.15 -14.41
CA ILE A 397 -6.53 -28.57 -15.64
C ILE A 397 -5.15 -29.11 -15.25
N PHE A 398 -4.96 -30.43 -15.43
CA PHE A 398 -3.66 -31.08 -15.30
C PHE A 398 -2.78 -30.78 -16.51
N VAL A 399 -1.56 -30.30 -16.29
CA VAL A 399 -0.47 -30.36 -17.28
C VAL A 399 0.60 -31.31 -16.73
N GLY A 400 0.67 -32.51 -17.32
CA GLY A 400 1.63 -33.53 -16.97
C GLY A 400 3.04 -33.21 -17.49
N SER A 401 4.05 -33.56 -16.69
CA SER A 401 5.47 -33.52 -17.07
C SER A 401 5.77 -34.54 -18.17
N LEU A 402 6.45 -34.09 -19.23
CA LEU A 402 7.21 -34.97 -20.11
C LEU A 402 8.70 -34.84 -19.74
N HIS A 403 9.22 -35.99 -19.28
CA HIS A 403 10.59 -36.36 -18.89
C HIS A 403 11.05 -36.03 -17.47
#